data_AF-A0A367IJ68-F1
#
_entry.id   AF-A0A367IJ68-F1
#
_cell.length_a   1.000
_cell.length_b   1.000
_cell.length_c   1.000
_cell.angle_alpha   90.00
_cell.angle_beta   90.00
_cell.angle_gamma   90.00
#
_symmetry.space_group_name_H-M   'P 1'
#
loop_
_entity.id
_entity.type
_entity.pdbx_description
1 polymer ?
#
loop_
_entity_poly.entity_id
_entity_poly.type
_entity_poly.pdbx_seq_one_letter_code
_entity_poly.pdbx_strand_id
1 'polypeptide(L)'
;IRMAPTQHFKTVFWSQKQPEQTLPDFQTGFSVLHQKLGQSRVENEEMISFFKDRIAIEEIYANKLTDQGKINYKSAGFGRDEGAGLFKCFSQLKETSRRLGEQRRTAASTVTSEVLVPLQDFHEEYKRVISNSKLAIDSMLKQFDGLVKDTEKSRSIYHRKCKEADKAEDPSLKITAPKAVTEEYKKAEEKPSSPLPDANGSVTTGLPNIQLGNQVMPQPEFDSLIRRMRQEITLRDYKVPILGTYKNTSTGEDIAIWLQQNLAQCKDSPAMADV
;
A
#
# COMPACT_ATOMS: atom_id res chain seq x y z
N ILE A 1 -5.83 -0.65 -40.11
CA ILE A 1 -6.15 0.15 -38.89
C ILE A 1 -5.46 -0.54 -37.72
N ARG A 2 -4.34 0.00 -37.21
CA ARG A 2 -3.68 -0.56 -36.02
C ARG A 2 -4.57 -0.25 -34.82
N MET A 3 -5.12 -1.28 -34.17
CA MET A 3 -5.80 -1.08 -32.89
C MET A 3 -4.77 -0.59 -31.87
N ALA A 4 -5.09 0.48 -31.16
CA ALA A 4 -4.25 0.97 -30.08
C ALA A 4 -4.10 -0.14 -29.03
N PRO A 5 -2.92 -0.29 -28.41
CA PRO A 5 -2.71 -1.30 -27.39
C PRO A 5 -3.70 -1.09 -26.24
N THR A 6 -4.34 -2.17 -25.79
CA THR A 6 -5.28 -2.16 -24.67
C THR A 6 -4.59 -1.61 -23.43
N GLN A 7 -5.09 -0.48 -22.93
CA GLN A 7 -4.58 0.14 -21.72
C GLN A 7 -5.14 -0.56 -20.49
N HIS A 8 -4.28 -0.90 -19.54
CA HIS A 8 -4.66 -1.53 -18.28
C HIS A 8 -4.47 -0.57 -17.11
N PHE A 9 -5.38 -0.59 -16.13
CA PHE A 9 -5.30 0.29 -14.95
C PHE A 9 -3.96 0.14 -14.20
N LYS A 10 -3.44 -1.09 -14.12
CA LYS A 10 -2.14 -1.39 -13.50
C LYS A 10 -0.93 -0.76 -14.19
N THR A 11 -1.06 -0.23 -15.40
CA THR A 11 0.04 0.36 -16.17
C THR A 11 -0.12 1.85 -16.44
N VAL A 12 -1.33 2.40 -16.38
CA VAL A 12 -1.61 3.77 -16.85
C VAL A 12 -1.92 4.79 -15.76
N PHE A 13 -2.07 4.37 -14.50
CA PHE A 13 -2.34 5.26 -13.36
C PHE A 13 -1.11 5.51 -12.47
N TRP A 14 0.09 5.23 -12.99
CA TRP A 14 1.34 5.62 -12.34
C TRP A 14 1.78 7.00 -12.82
N SER A 15 2.49 7.73 -11.96
CA SER A 15 3.04 9.04 -12.31
C SER A 15 3.94 8.98 -13.55
N GLN A 16 3.79 9.95 -14.44
CA GLN A 16 4.80 10.22 -15.46
C GLN A 16 6.05 10.83 -14.82
N LYS A 17 7.25 10.50 -15.33
CA LYS A 17 8.51 11.07 -14.84
C LYS A 17 8.43 12.60 -14.83
N GLN A 18 8.45 13.19 -13.64
CA GLN A 18 8.57 14.64 -13.47
C GLN A 18 10.07 15.00 -13.37
N PRO A 19 10.61 15.85 -14.27
CA PRO A 19 12.05 16.16 -14.28
C PRO A 19 12.55 16.81 -13.00
N GLU A 20 11.67 17.53 -12.29
CA GLU A 20 12.05 18.36 -11.13
C GLU A 20 11.82 17.69 -9.77
N GLN A 21 11.13 16.54 -9.73
CA GLN A 21 10.89 15.81 -8.48
C GLN A 21 11.78 14.57 -8.40
N THR A 22 12.38 14.37 -7.23
CA THR A 22 13.17 13.17 -6.91
C THR A 22 12.30 11.90 -6.86
N LEU A 23 10.99 12.06 -6.63
CA LEU A 23 10.05 10.95 -6.50
C LEU A 23 8.85 11.09 -7.45
N PRO A 24 8.38 9.97 -8.03
CA PRO A 24 7.12 9.92 -8.77
C PRO A 24 5.91 10.24 -7.88
N ASP A 25 4.90 10.91 -8.44
CA ASP A 25 3.60 11.13 -7.77
C ASP A 25 2.71 9.88 -7.83
N PHE A 26 2.69 9.13 -6.74
CA PHE A 26 1.87 7.91 -6.61
C PHE A 26 0.43 8.19 -6.16
N GLN A 27 0.11 9.41 -5.73
CA GLN A 27 -1.18 9.75 -5.12
C GLN A 27 -2.24 10.09 -6.17
N THR A 28 -1.85 10.81 -7.23
CA THR A 28 -2.82 11.34 -8.21
C THR A 28 -3.59 10.25 -8.93
N GLY A 29 -2.89 9.28 -9.53
CA GLY A 29 -3.56 8.20 -10.28
C GLY A 29 -4.45 7.33 -9.40
N PHE A 30 -3.98 7.02 -8.18
CA PHE A 30 -4.77 6.33 -7.16
C PHE A 30 -6.04 7.12 -6.79
N SER A 31 -5.92 8.43 -6.60
CA SER A 31 -7.05 9.31 -6.26
C SER A 31 -8.10 9.35 -7.36
N VAL A 32 -7.68 9.41 -8.63
CA VAL A 32 -8.59 9.35 -9.79
C VAL A 32 -9.35 8.02 -9.83
N LEU A 33 -8.65 6.90 -9.64
CA LEU A 33 -9.29 5.58 -9.62
C LEU A 33 -10.32 5.47 -8.49
N HIS A 34 -9.97 5.89 -7.28
CA HIS A 34 -10.90 5.83 -6.16
C HIS A 34 -12.05 6.84 -6.26
N GLN A 35 -11.86 7.98 -6.92
CA GLN A 35 -12.95 8.88 -7.25
C GLN A 35 -13.96 8.18 -8.17
N LYS A 36 -13.49 7.44 -9.18
CA LYS A 36 -14.36 6.67 -10.07
C LYS A 36 -15.08 5.52 -9.37
N LEU A 37 -14.39 4.79 -8.50
CA LEU A 37 -15.03 3.76 -7.65
C LEU A 37 -16.06 4.37 -6.69
N GLY A 38 -15.76 5.56 -6.15
CA GLY A 38 -16.70 6.34 -5.34
C GLY A 38 -17.92 6.82 -6.12
N GLN A 39 -17.74 7.19 -7.40
CA GLN A 39 -18.85 7.53 -8.29
C GLN A 39 -19.77 6.32 -8.50
N SER A 40 -19.23 5.13 -8.76
CA SER A 40 -20.03 3.91 -8.93
C SER A 40 -20.83 3.53 -7.68
N ARG A 41 -20.36 3.89 -6.49
CA ARG A 41 -21.17 3.76 -5.26
C ARG A 41 -22.46 4.59 -5.35
N VAL A 42 -22.36 5.85 -5.79
CA VAL A 42 -23.51 6.75 -5.92
C VAL A 42 -24.45 6.26 -7.02
N GLU A 43 -23.91 5.82 -8.16
CA GLU A 43 -24.69 5.23 -9.26
C GLU A 43 -25.50 4.01 -8.78
N ASN A 44 -24.92 3.17 -7.91
CA ASN A 44 -25.64 2.05 -7.30
C ASN A 44 -26.79 2.52 -6.38
N GLU A 45 -26.61 3.59 -5.62
CA GLU A 45 -27.67 4.16 -4.76
C GLU A 45 -28.84 4.71 -5.61
N GLU A 46 -28.53 5.38 -6.72
CA GLU A 46 -29.52 5.89 -7.67
C GLU A 46 -30.34 4.74 -8.27
N MET A 47 -29.70 3.65 -8.69
CA MET A 47 -30.39 2.46 -9.18
C MET A 47 -31.30 1.83 -8.12
N ILE A 48 -30.82 1.68 -6.88
CA ILE A 48 -31.60 1.15 -5.76
C ILE A 48 -32.84 2.02 -5.53
N SER A 49 -32.67 3.35 -5.51
CA SER A 49 -33.79 4.29 -5.36
C SER A 49 -34.81 4.13 -6.48
N PHE A 50 -34.35 4.06 -7.72
CA PHE A 50 -35.21 3.86 -8.88
C PHE A 50 -36.06 2.59 -8.77
N PHE A 51 -35.46 1.46 -8.37
CA PHE A 51 -36.22 0.21 -8.21
C PHE A 51 -37.21 0.26 -7.04
N LYS A 52 -36.86 0.90 -5.93
CA LYS A 52 -37.80 1.12 -4.82
C LYS A 52 -39.03 1.90 -5.27
N ASP A 53 -38.82 2.99 -6.01
CA ASP A 53 -39.92 3.80 -6.54
C ASP A 53 -40.76 3.01 -7.55
N ARG A 54 -40.11 2.26 -8.44
CA ARG A 54 -40.78 1.41 -9.43
C ARG A 54 -41.66 0.34 -8.78
N ILE A 55 -41.15 -0.30 -7.72
CA ILE A 55 -41.88 -1.31 -6.93
C ILE A 55 -43.08 -0.65 -6.24
N ALA A 56 -42.89 0.48 -5.57
CA ALA A 56 -43.98 1.19 -4.89
C ALA A 56 -45.10 1.61 -5.85
N ILE A 57 -44.76 2.09 -7.05
CA ILE A 57 -45.73 2.40 -8.11
C ILE A 57 -46.52 1.14 -8.50
N GLU A 58 -45.85 0.02 -8.71
CA GLU A 58 -46.49 -1.23 -9.14
C GLU A 58 -47.40 -1.79 -8.04
N GLU A 59 -47.00 -1.70 -6.77
CA GLU A 59 -47.83 -2.10 -5.62
C GLU A 59 -49.09 -1.26 -5.49
N ILE A 60 -48.98 0.06 -5.62
CA ILE A 60 -50.13 0.96 -5.60
C ILE A 60 -51.09 0.61 -6.75
N TYR A 61 -50.55 0.36 -7.95
CA TYR A 61 -51.36 -0.01 -9.10
C TYR A 61 -52.07 -1.35 -8.90
N ALA A 62 -51.35 -2.36 -8.41
CA ALA A 62 -51.87 -3.67 -8.06
C ALA A 62 -53.01 -3.60 -7.04
N ASN A 63 -52.84 -2.79 -5.98
CA ASN A 63 -53.84 -2.57 -4.95
C ASN A 63 -55.10 -1.92 -5.54
N LYS A 64 -54.95 -0.83 -6.30
CA LYS A 64 -56.09 -0.13 -6.93
C LYS A 64 -56.92 -1.05 -7.83
N LEU A 65 -56.28 -1.86 -8.68
CA LEU A 65 -56.97 -2.82 -9.55
C LEU A 65 -57.69 -3.93 -8.76
N THR A 66 -57.06 -4.42 -7.70
CA THR A 66 -57.63 -5.44 -6.81
C THR A 66 -58.86 -4.89 -6.09
N ASP A 67 -58.76 -3.69 -5.52
CA ASP A 67 -59.83 -3.06 -4.74
C ASP A 67 -61.02 -2.68 -5.62
N GLN A 68 -60.76 -2.14 -6.81
CA GLN A 68 -61.81 -1.89 -7.82
C GLN A 68 -62.57 -3.16 -8.19
N GLY A 69 -61.84 -4.29 -8.33
CA GLY A 69 -62.44 -5.61 -8.58
C GLY A 69 -63.40 -6.06 -7.48
N LYS A 70 -63.09 -5.76 -6.21
CA LYS A 70 -63.87 -6.17 -5.02
C LYS A 70 -65.12 -5.35 -4.74
N ILE A 71 -65.32 -4.20 -5.38
CA ILE A 71 -66.48 -3.33 -5.13
C ILE A 71 -67.78 -4.11 -5.37
N ASN A 72 -68.65 -4.18 -4.36
CA ASN A 72 -69.94 -4.86 -4.48
C ASN A 72 -70.85 -4.18 -5.50
N TYR A 73 -71.72 -4.98 -6.13
CA TYR A 73 -72.78 -4.42 -6.98
C TYR A 73 -73.76 -3.61 -6.14
N LYS A 74 -74.28 -2.53 -6.72
CA LYS A 74 -75.36 -1.76 -6.11
C LYS A 74 -76.64 -2.60 -6.12
N SER A 75 -77.34 -2.64 -4.99
CA SER A 75 -78.61 -3.38 -4.81
C SER A 75 -79.75 -2.87 -5.70
N ALA A 76 -79.67 -1.63 -6.21
CA ALA A 76 -80.62 -1.06 -7.16
C ALA A 76 -80.16 -1.17 -8.64
N GLY A 77 -79.04 -1.88 -8.91
CA GLY A 77 -78.50 -2.09 -10.25
C GLY A 77 -78.19 -3.56 -10.51
N PHE A 78 -76.96 -3.86 -10.95
CA PHE A 78 -76.49 -5.22 -11.23
C PHE A 78 -76.74 -6.24 -10.10
N GLY A 79 -76.90 -5.81 -8.84
CA GLY A 79 -77.24 -6.71 -7.73
C GLY A 79 -78.68 -7.28 -7.77
N ARG A 80 -79.56 -6.80 -8.65
CA ARG A 80 -80.89 -7.38 -8.93
C ARG A 80 -80.94 -8.21 -10.22
N ASP A 81 -79.85 -8.24 -10.98
CA ASP A 81 -79.82 -8.76 -12.35
C ASP A 81 -78.87 -9.97 -12.50
N GLU A 82 -78.78 -10.82 -11.47
CA GLU A 82 -77.82 -11.94 -11.39
C GLU A 82 -77.95 -12.96 -12.55
N GLY A 83 -79.08 -12.98 -13.26
CA GLY A 83 -79.35 -13.88 -14.38
C GLY A 83 -78.96 -13.35 -15.77
N ALA A 84 -78.69 -12.05 -15.93
CA ALA A 84 -78.48 -11.45 -17.26
C ALA A 84 -77.08 -11.67 -17.84
N GLY A 85 -77.00 -11.76 -19.17
CA GLY A 85 -75.72 -11.89 -19.88
C GLY A 85 -74.77 -10.72 -19.63
N LEU A 86 -75.29 -9.48 -19.58
CA LEU A 86 -74.49 -8.28 -19.31
C LEU A 86 -73.91 -8.31 -17.88
N PHE A 87 -74.67 -8.78 -16.89
CA PHE A 87 -74.18 -8.97 -15.52
C PHE A 87 -72.98 -9.94 -15.49
N LYS A 88 -73.06 -11.07 -16.21
CA LYS A 88 -71.95 -12.03 -16.31
C LYS A 88 -70.71 -11.41 -16.95
N CYS A 89 -70.87 -10.66 -18.06
CA CYS A 89 -69.76 -9.96 -18.71
C CYS A 89 -69.10 -8.93 -17.78
N PHE A 90 -69.90 -8.14 -17.06
CA PHE A 90 -69.37 -7.15 -16.12
C PHE A 90 -68.70 -7.81 -14.90
N SER A 91 -69.24 -8.93 -14.42
CA SER A 91 -68.60 -9.75 -13.38
C SER A 91 -67.24 -10.26 -13.82
N GLN A 92 -67.14 -10.77 -15.05
CA GLN A 92 -65.88 -11.22 -15.61
C GLN A 92 -64.87 -10.09 -15.79
N LEU A 93 -65.33 -8.88 -16.13
CA LEU A 93 -64.46 -7.70 -16.19
C LEU A 93 -63.87 -7.35 -14.83
N LYS A 94 -64.69 -7.37 -13.76
CA LYS A 94 -64.22 -7.15 -12.39
C LYS A 94 -63.22 -8.20 -11.94
N GLU A 95 -63.48 -9.46 -12.26
CA GLU A 95 -62.57 -10.57 -11.97
C GLU A 95 -61.24 -10.44 -12.75
N THR A 96 -61.30 -10.01 -14.01
CA THR A 96 -60.10 -9.75 -14.82
C THR A 96 -59.26 -8.62 -14.24
N SER A 97 -59.89 -7.56 -13.71
CA SER A 97 -59.21 -6.49 -12.96
C SER A 97 -58.48 -7.03 -11.73
N ARG A 98 -59.14 -7.90 -10.95
CA ARG A 98 -58.53 -8.54 -9.77
C ARG A 98 -57.32 -9.38 -10.15
N ARG A 99 -57.46 -10.24 -11.16
CA ARG A 99 -56.37 -11.10 -11.66
C ARG A 99 -55.19 -10.27 -12.18
N LEU A 100 -55.44 -9.16 -12.88
CA LEU A 100 -54.38 -8.25 -13.31
C LEU A 100 -53.68 -7.62 -12.10
N GLY A 101 -54.42 -7.17 -11.09
CA GLY A 101 -53.86 -6.66 -9.84
C GLY A 101 -52.94 -7.68 -9.15
N GLU A 102 -53.35 -8.94 -9.10
CA GLU A 102 -52.54 -10.03 -8.54
C GLU A 102 -51.24 -10.27 -9.32
N GLN A 103 -51.31 -10.32 -10.65
CA GLN A 103 -50.12 -10.44 -11.50
C GLN A 103 -49.13 -9.29 -11.27
N ARG A 104 -49.64 -8.06 -11.12
CA ARG A 104 -48.82 -6.87 -10.85
C ARG A 104 -48.17 -6.94 -9.48
N ARG A 105 -48.88 -7.43 -8.46
CA ARG A 105 -48.32 -7.68 -7.13
C ARG A 105 -47.22 -8.74 -7.17
N THR A 106 -47.42 -9.83 -7.90
CA THR A 106 -46.38 -10.84 -8.10
C THR A 106 -45.16 -10.24 -8.80
N ALA A 107 -45.35 -9.45 -9.86
CA ALA A 107 -44.23 -8.79 -10.54
C ALA A 107 -43.44 -7.86 -9.60
N ALA A 108 -44.12 -7.08 -8.75
CA ALA A 108 -43.48 -6.23 -7.74
C ALA A 108 -42.67 -7.06 -6.73
N SER A 109 -43.23 -8.18 -6.26
CA SER A 109 -42.54 -9.11 -5.37
C SER A 109 -41.31 -9.74 -6.04
N THR A 110 -41.41 -10.13 -7.32
CA THR A 110 -40.31 -10.69 -8.10
C THR A 110 -39.18 -9.67 -8.27
N VAL A 111 -39.49 -8.43 -8.66
CA VAL A 111 -38.47 -7.38 -8.78
C VAL A 111 -37.82 -7.10 -7.41
N THR A 112 -38.59 -7.16 -6.33
CA THR A 112 -38.04 -7.01 -4.98
C THR A 112 -37.01 -8.11 -4.66
N SER A 113 -37.38 -9.38 -4.84
CA SER A 113 -36.52 -10.51 -4.46
C SER A 113 -35.37 -10.79 -5.41
N GLU A 114 -35.58 -10.62 -6.73
CA GLU A 114 -34.61 -10.99 -7.76
C GLU A 114 -33.71 -9.82 -8.19
N VAL A 115 -34.10 -8.58 -7.92
CA VAL A 115 -33.36 -7.39 -8.35
C VAL A 115 -32.97 -6.50 -7.19
N LEU A 116 -33.95 -5.98 -6.44
CA LEU A 116 -33.69 -4.96 -5.41
C LEU A 116 -32.81 -5.51 -4.28
N VAL A 117 -33.18 -6.65 -3.68
CA VAL A 117 -32.43 -7.24 -2.58
C VAL A 117 -30.99 -7.60 -3.00
N PRO A 118 -30.75 -8.35 -4.10
CA PRO A 118 -29.39 -8.62 -4.56
C PRO A 118 -28.57 -7.37 -4.85
N LEU A 119 -29.18 -6.32 -5.41
CA LEU A 119 -28.50 -5.06 -5.70
C LEU A 119 -28.12 -4.31 -4.41
N GLN A 120 -28.98 -4.33 -3.39
CA GLN A 120 -28.68 -3.75 -2.08
C GLN A 120 -27.53 -4.48 -1.38
N ASP A 121 -27.55 -5.81 -1.40
CA ASP A 121 -26.49 -6.62 -0.81
C ASP A 121 -25.15 -6.37 -1.52
N PHE A 122 -25.17 -6.35 -2.86
CA PHE A 122 -24.01 -5.99 -3.67
C PHE A 122 -23.50 -4.59 -3.34
N HIS A 123 -24.39 -3.60 -3.21
CA HIS A 123 -24.02 -2.22 -2.92
C HIS A 123 -23.32 -2.06 -1.56
N GLU A 124 -23.84 -2.71 -0.51
CA GLU A 124 -23.22 -2.67 0.82
C GLU A 124 -21.86 -3.39 0.84
N GLU A 125 -21.74 -4.52 0.15
CA GLU A 125 -20.45 -5.20 0.00
C GLU A 125 -19.45 -4.32 -0.76
N TYR A 126 -19.87 -3.75 -1.89
CA TYR A 126 -19.04 -2.86 -2.71
C TYR A 126 -18.54 -1.67 -1.89
N LYS A 127 -19.42 -1.04 -1.11
CA LYS A 127 -19.06 0.05 -0.18
C LYS A 127 -17.95 -0.34 0.77
N ARG A 128 -18.10 -1.50 1.42
CA ARG A 128 -17.12 -2.02 2.36
C ARG A 128 -15.78 -2.28 1.68
N VAL A 129 -15.78 -2.97 0.54
CA VAL A 129 -14.58 -3.32 -0.22
C VAL A 129 -13.82 -2.06 -0.66
N ILE A 130 -14.50 -1.10 -1.28
CA ILE A 130 -13.86 0.13 -1.77
C ILE A 130 -13.29 0.96 -0.62
N SER A 131 -14.02 1.08 0.49
CA SER A 131 -13.53 1.81 1.68
C SER A 131 -12.29 1.15 2.28
N ASN A 132 -12.33 -0.16 2.48
CA ASN A 132 -11.21 -0.91 3.06
C ASN A 132 -9.98 -0.89 2.15
N SER A 133 -10.17 -1.09 0.84
CA SER A 133 -9.09 -1.02 -0.15
C SER A 133 -8.45 0.37 -0.18
N LYS A 134 -9.26 1.43 -0.13
CA LYS A 134 -8.76 2.81 -0.07
C LYS A 134 -7.89 3.03 1.18
N LEU A 135 -8.40 2.67 2.35
CA LEU A 135 -7.70 2.84 3.63
C LEU A 135 -6.37 2.07 3.66
N ALA A 136 -6.35 0.85 3.13
CA ALA A 136 -5.14 0.03 3.05
C ALA A 136 -4.06 0.71 2.20
N ILE A 137 -4.42 1.20 1.00
CA ILE A 137 -3.46 1.84 0.10
C ILE A 137 -3.02 3.21 0.64
N ASP A 138 -3.95 4.02 1.19
CA ASP A 138 -3.60 5.28 1.84
C ASP A 138 -2.63 5.06 3.02
N SER A 139 -2.76 3.96 3.76
CA SER A 139 -1.81 3.57 4.82
C SER A 139 -0.44 3.20 4.26
N MET A 140 -0.38 2.43 3.16
CA MET A 140 0.88 2.06 2.50
C MET A 140 1.60 3.28 1.92
N LEU A 141 0.88 4.21 1.30
CA LEU A 141 1.44 5.47 0.79
C LEU A 141 2.06 6.30 1.92
N LYS A 142 1.36 6.44 3.07
CA LYS A 142 1.90 7.14 4.23
C LYS A 142 3.18 6.50 4.78
N GLN A 143 3.23 5.16 4.81
CA GLN A 143 4.44 4.44 5.25
C GLN A 143 5.60 4.67 4.27
N PHE A 144 5.31 4.61 2.96
CA PHE A 144 6.29 4.91 1.91
C PHE A 144 6.85 6.35 2.04
N ASP A 145 5.99 7.34 2.25
CA ASP A 145 6.42 8.74 2.47
C ASP A 145 7.32 8.90 3.71
N GLY A 146 7.10 8.08 4.75
CA GLY A 146 7.98 8.01 5.92
C GLY A 146 9.37 7.49 5.57
N LEU A 147 9.43 6.35 4.88
CA LEU A 147 10.68 5.72 4.44
C LEU A 147 11.49 6.63 3.49
N VAL A 148 10.79 7.36 2.62
CA VAL A 148 11.38 8.38 1.76
C VAL A 148 12.12 9.44 2.58
N LYS A 149 11.45 10.00 3.60
CA LYS A 149 12.04 11.05 4.44
C LYS A 149 13.26 10.55 5.21
N ASP A 150 13.18 9.33 5.74
CA ASP A 150 14.29 8.70 6.46
C ASP A 150 15.48 8.43 5.53
N THR A 151 15.20 8.04 4.28
CA THR A 151 16.23 7.83 3.25
C THR A 151 16.90 9.15 2.87
N GLU A 152 16.12 10.22 2.65
CA GLU A 152 16.67 11.54 2.33
C GLU A 152 17.51 12.12 3.48
N LYS A 153 17.07 11.93 4.72
CA LYS A 153 17.84 12.29 5.92
C LYS A 153 19.15 11.52 5.98
N SER A 154 19.11 10.20 5.78
CA SER A 154 20.30 9.34 5.78
C SER A 154 21.28 9.74 4.67
N ARG A 155 20.77 10.04 3.47
CA ARG A 155 21.55 10.56 2.34
C ARG A 155 22.24 11.89 2.68
N SER A 156 21.52 12.82 3.30
CA SER A 156 22.08 14.11 3.73
C SER A 156 23.20 13.93 4.76
N ILE A 157 23.00 13.06 5.75
CA ILE A 157 24.01 12.72 6.77
C ILE A 157 25.26 12.11 6.11
N TYR A 158 25.08 11.17 5.20
CA TYR A 158 26.18 10.54 4.45
C TYR A 158 27.01 11.58 3.69
N HIS A 159 26.37 12.43 2.88
CA HIS A 159 27.09 13.46 2.12
C HIS A 159 27.79 14.49 3.02
N ARG A 160 27.18 14.85 4.15
CA ARG A 160 27.84 15.71 5.14
C ARG A 160 29.10 15.03 5.70
N LYS A 161 29.03 13.74 6.02
CA LYS A 161 30.17 12.97 6.53
C LYS A 161 31.29 12.81 5.51
N CYS A 162 30.98 12.59 4.23
CA CYS A 162 31.98 12.61 3.17
C CYS A 162 32.70 13.98 3.11
N LYS A 163 31.94 15.08 3.07
CA LYS A 163 32.52 16.43 3.05
C LYS A 163 33.37 16.77 4.28
N GLU A 164 32.99 16.26 5.47
CA GLU A 164 33.78 16.41 6.69
C GLU A 164 35.09 15.63 6.61
N ALA A 165 35.05 14.39 6.07
CA ALA A 165 36.24 13.57 5.87
C ALA A 165 37.21 14.20 4.86
N ASP A 166 36.70 14.66 3.70
CA ASP A 166 37.51 15.32 2.66
C ASP A 166 38.24 16.56 3.22
N LYS A 167 37.57 17.36 4.07
CA LYS A 167 38.17 18.53 4.72
C LYS A 167 39.22 18.16 5.77
N ALA A 168 39.08 17.02 6.44
CA ALA A 168 40.03 16.56 7.46
C ALA A 168 41.34 16.04 6.83
N GLU A 169 41.32 15.59 5.58
CA GLU A 169 42.52 15.20 4.82
C GLU A 169 43.32 16.41 4.26
N ASP A 170 42.70 17.59 4.13
CA ASP A 170 43.31 18.78 3.51
C ASP A 170 44.48 19.46 4.29
N PRO A 171 44.69 19.27 5.61
CA PRO A 171 45.88 19.80 6.31
C PRO A 171 47.11 18.86 6.32
N SER A 172 46.97 17.57 6.00
CA SER A 172 48.05 16.58 6.15
C SER A 172 48.91 16.39 4.89
N LEU A 173 48.51 16.93 3.74
CA LEU A 173 49.26 16.86 2.49
C LEU A 173 50.30 17.99 2.29
N LYS A 174 50.61 18.76 3.33
CA LYS A 174 51.71 19.76 3.32
C LYS A 174 52.90 19.41 4.23
N ILE A 175 53.18 18.14 4.47
CA ILE A 175 54.49 17.68 4.96
C ILE A 175 54.72 16.35 4.24
N THR A 176 55.60 16.20 3.26
CA THR A 176 57.05 16.14 3.45
C THR A 176 57.71 16.09 2.06
N ALA A 177 58.63 17.01 1.75
CA ALA A 177 59.67 16.77 0.75
C ALA A 177 60.89 16.20 1.48
N PRO A 178 61.46 15.04 1.09
CA PRO A 178 62.51 14.40 1.87
C PRO A 178 63.89 14.98 1.53
N LYS A 179 64.64 15.40 2.55
CA LYS A 179 66.09 15.54 2.51
C LYS A 179 66.74 14.67 3.59
N ALA A 180 67.38 13.61 3.08
CA ALA A 180 68.59 12.90 3.51
C ALA A 180 69.14 12.99 4.95
N VAL A 181 69.38 11.79 5.53
CA VAL A 181 70.65 11.25 6.12
C VAL A 181 71.23 12.02 7.33
N THR A 182 71.51 11.49 8.54
CA THR A 182 72.26 10.28 8.96
C THR A 182 72.15 10.11 10.50
N GLU A 183 72.29 8.86 10.96
CA GLU A 183 73.03 8.40 12.15
C GLU A 183 72.51 8.51 13.62
N GLU A 184 72.90 7.43 14.31
CA GLU A 184 73.13 7.22 15.75
C GLU A 184 72.09 6.56 16.69
N TYR A 185 72.62 5.51 17.33
CA TYR A 185 72.07 4.48 18.19
C TYR A 185 71.79 4.95 19.63
N LYS A 186 70.79 4.35 20.32
CA LYS A 186 70.97 3.51 21.54
C LYS A 186 69.65 3.09 22.21
N LYS A 187 69.73 1.88 22.78
CA LYS A 187 68.78 1.07 23.54
C LYS A 187 68.73 1.49 25.02
N ALA A 188 67.55 1.49 25.67
CA ALA A 188 67.36 1.09 27.08
C ALA A 188 65.89 1.20 27.54
N GLU A 189 65.57 0.36 28.51
CA GLU A 189 64.29 -0.04 29.11
C GLU A 189 63.64 0.95 30.11
N GLU A 190 62.34 0.69 30.34
CA GLU A 190 61.57 0.75 31.60
C GLU A 190 61.14 2.07 32.30
N LYS A 191 59.88 2.01 32.75
CA LYS A 191 58.97 2.90 33.52
C LYS A 191 59.50 3.29 34.94
N PRO A 192 58.73 3.97 35.85
CA PRO A 192 57.60 4.94 35.75
C PRO A 192 57.77 6.19 36.66
N SER A 193 56.93 7.24 36.52
CA SER A 193 56.21 7.90 37.64
C SER A 193 55.29 9.04 37.17
N SER A 194 54.26 9.25 37.98
CA SER A 194 53.06 10.14 37.95
C SER A 194 53.41 11.63 38.21
N PRO A 195 52.49 12.63 38.33
CA PRO A 195 51.07 12.55 38.69
C PRO A 195 50.04 13.51 38.02
N LEU A 196 48.77 13.17 38.29
CA LEU A 196 47.52 13.87 38.00
C LEU A 196 47.47 15.33 38.52
N PRO A 197 46.51 16.13 38.03
CA PRO A 197 45.50 16.61 38.97
C PRO A 197 44.05 16.34 38.53
N ASP A 198 43.26 15.95 39.52
CA ASP A 198 41.82 15.73 39.49
C ASP A 198 41.03 17.03 39.27
N ALA A 199 39.97 16.94 38.46
CA ALA A 199 38.76 17.76 38.61
C ALA A 199 37.57 17.10 37.89
N ASN A 200 37.03 16.09 38.55
CA ASN A 200 35.61 15.84 38.79
C ASN A 200 34.58 16.18 37.68
N GLY A 201 34.12 15.15 36.99
CA GLY A 201 32.95 15.19 36.10
C GLY A 201 32.48 13.77 35.78
N SER A 202 31.67 13.20 36.65
CA SER A 202 31.03 11.89 36.49
C SER A 202 30.31 11.74 35.15
N VAL A 203 30.83 10.93 34.23
CA VAL A 203 30.03 10.19 33.24
C VAL A 203 30.71 8.84 32.99
N THR A 204 29.98 7.79 33.30
CA THR A 204 30.27 6.39 33.02
C THR A 204 30.77 6.19 31.58
N THR A 205 31.95 5.61 31.46
CA THR A 205 32.49 5.04 30.22
C THR A 205 31.52 3.99 29.66
N GLY A 206 30.77 4.36 28.63
CA GLY A 206 30.03 3.42 27.78
C GLY A 206 30.57 3.51 26.37
N LEU A 207 31.29 2.48 25.91
CA LEU A 207 31.57 2.30 24.49
C LEU A 207 30.22 2.36 23.73
N PRO A 208 30.12 3.06 22.58
CA PRO A 208 28.85 3.12 21.86
C PRO A 208 28.52 1.73 21.34
N ASN A 209 27.37 1.21 21.75
CA ASN A 209 26.87 -0.06 21.24
C ASN A 209 26.31 0.17 19.83
N ILE A 210 26.69 -0.70 18.89
CA ILE A 210 26.28 -0.65 17.48
C ILE A 210 25.18 -1.68 17.27
N GLN A 211 24.06 -1.25 16.69
CA GLN A 211 22.95 -2.13 16.36
C GLN A 211 23.11 -2.68 14.93
N LEU A 212 23.20 -4.01 14.80
CA LEU A 212 23.28 -4.72 13.53
C LEU A 212 22.07 -5.66 13.43
N GLY A 213 21.02 -5.22 12.73
CA GLY A 213 19.74 -5.93 12.68
C GLY A 213 19.06 -5.97 14.05
N ASN A 214 18.84 -7.18 14.58
CA ASN A 214 18.20 -7.43 15.88
C ASN A 214 19.20 -7.54 17.05
N GLN A 215 20.49 -7.34 16.82
CA GLN A 215 21.53 -7.44 17.85
C GLN A 215 22.21 -6.09 18.11
N VAL A 216 22.59 -5.88 19.37
CA VAL A 216 23.33 -4.71 19.84
C VAL A 216 24.67 -5.21 20.34
N MET A 217 25.75 -4.84 19.64
CA MET A 217 27.10 -5.30 19.98
C MET A 217 28.01 -4.14 20.38
N PRO A 218 28.99 -4.34 21.28
CA PRO A 218 29.98 -3.32 21.62
C PRO A 218 30.88 -2.99 20.42
N GLN A 219 31.29 -1.72 20.29
CA GLN A 219 32.21 -1.26 19.24
C GLN A 219 33.48 -2.11 19.02
N PRO A 220 34.21 -2.59 20.05
CA PRO A 220 35.42 -3.40 19.81
C PRO A 220 35.11 -4.76 19.15
N GLU A 221 33.93 -5.31 19.42
CA GLU A 221 33.48 -6.56 18.81
C GLU A 221 33.10 -6.33 17.34
N PHE A 222 32.45 -5.19 17.06
CA PHE A 222 32.13 -4.77 15.69
C PHE A 222 33.40 -4.52 14.87
N ASP A 223 34.39 -3.80 15.42
CA ASP A 223 35.67 -3.55 14.73
C ASP A 223 36.40 -4.87 14.42
N SER A 224 36.33 -5.84 15.33
CA SER A 224 36.89 -7.18 15.14
C SER A 224 36.15 -7.97 14.04
N LEU A 225 34.82 -7.81 13.95
CA LEU A 225 34.01 -8.39 12.88
C LEU A 225 34.38 -7.81 11.50
N ILE A 226 34.45 -6.48 11.38
CA ILE A 226 34.80 -5.80 10.12
C ILE A 226 36.23 -6.14 9.68
N ARG A 227 37.18 -6.26 10.62
CA ARG A 227 38.55 -6.70 10.28
C ARG A 227 38.59 -8.10 9.71
N ARG A 228 37.86 -9.07 10.28
CA ARG A 228 37.75 -10.43 9.74
C ARG A 228 37.09 -10.43 8.37
N MET A 229 35.98 -9.70 8.24
CA MET A 229 35.25 -9.59 6.96
C MET A 229 36.16 -9.06 5.84
N ARG A 230 37.01 -8.07 6.12
CA ARG A 230 37.98 -7.53 5.15
C ARG A 230 39.10 -8.51 4.78
N GLN A 231 39.45 -9.44 5.67
CA GLN A 231 40.52 -10.42 5.45
C GLN A 231 40.00 -11.67 4.72
N GLU A 232 38.75 -12.06 4.99
CA GLU A 232 38.18 -13.33 4.55
C GLU A 232 37.35 -13.20 3.27
N ILE A 233 36.71 -12.06 3.00
CA ILE A 233 35.98 -11.85 1.76
C ILE A 233 36.96 -11.54 0.63
N THR A 234 36.89 -12.32 -0.45
CA THR A 234 37.77 -12.12 -1.60
C THR A 234 37.42 -10.83 -2.34
N LEU A 235 38.44 -10.03 -2.63
CA LEU A 235 38.32 -8.84 -3.48
C LEU A 235 38.66 -9.22 -4.92
N ARG A 236 37.81 -8.84 -5.87
CA ARG A 236 38.00 -9.12 -7.29
C ARG A 236 37.58 -7.91 -8.13
N ASP A 237 38.06 -7.86 -9.36
CA ASP A 237 37.57 -6.90 -10.34
C ASP A 237 36.20 -7.40 -10.86
N TYR A 238 35.15 -6.63 -10.64
CA TYR A 238 33.79 -7.00 -10.99
C TYR A 238 33.23 -6.10 -12.09
N LYS A 239 32.84 -6.69 -13.22
CA LYS A 239 32.32 -5.97 -14.38
C LYS A 239 30.79 -5.96 -14.37
N VAL A 240 30.22 -4.75 -14.29
CA VAL A 240 28.78 -4.54 -14.39
C VAL A 240 28.45 -4.02 -15.80
N PRO A 241 27.53 -4.65 -16.55
CA PRO A 241 27.09 -4.13 -17.84
C PRO A 241 26.63 -2.67 -17.71
N ILE A 242 27.02 -1.82 -18.66
CA ILE A 242 26.72 -0.37 -18.72
C ILE A 242 27.49 0.48 -17.68
N LEU A 243 27.73 -0.01 -16.47
CA LEU A 243 28.36 0.76 -15.37
C LEU A 243 29.89 0.62 -15.28
N GLY A 244 30.48 -0.32 -16.01
CA GLY A 244 31.94 -0.49 -16.10
C GLY A 244 32.51 -1.53 -15.14
N THR A 245 33.83 -1.51 -14.93
CA THR A 245 34.54 -2.46 -14.06
C THR A 245 34.92 -1.79 -12.75
N TYR A 246 34.42 -2.32 -11.65
CA TYR A 246 34.82 -1.95 -10.30
C TYR A 246 36.05 -2.78 -9.91
N LYS A 247 37.12 -2.10 -9.51
CA LYS A 247 38.37 -2.76 -9.15
C LYS A 247 38.43 -3.06 -7.66
N ASN A 248 38.98 -4.21 -7.31
CA ASN A 248 39.23 -4.58 -5.92
C ASN A 248 37.97 -4.45 -5.02
N THR A 249 36.85 -4.98 -5.51
CA THR A 249 35.55 -4.93 -4.80
C THR A 249 35.03 -6.32 -4.47
N SER A 250 34.19 -6.42 -3.46
CA SER A 250 33.40 -7.62 -3.16
C SER A 250 31.96 -7.41 -3.62
N THR A 251 31.29 -8.48 -4.03
CA THR A 251 29.87 -8.39 -4.37
C THR A 251 29.01 -8.37 -3.10
N GLY A 252 27.80 -7.83 -3.19
CA GLY A 252 26.85 -7.89 -2.08
C GLY A 252 26.48 -9.33 -1.69
N GLU A 253 26.54 -10.26 -2.65
CA GLU A 253 26.34 -11.70 -2.45
C GLU A 253 27.44 -12.31 -1.59
N ASP A 254 28.72 -12.05 -1.89
CA ASP A 254 29.85 -12.53 -1.10
C ASP A 254 29.78 -12.04 0.37
N ILE A 255 29.36 -10.78 0.55
CA ILE A 255 29.17 -10.19 1.87
C ILE A 255 28.00 -10.86 2.61
N ALA A 256 26.88 -11.11 1.93
CA ALA A 256 25.72 -11.78 2.52
C ALA A 256 26.06 -13.22 2.94
N ILE A 257 26.71 -14.00 2.07
CA ILE A 257 27.15 -15.38 2.35
C ILE A 257 28.09 -15.40 3.55
N TRP A 258 29.08 -14.51 3.59
CA TRP A 258 30.03 -14.46 4.70
C TRP A 258 29.34 -14.15 6.04
N LEU A 259 28.40 -13.21 6.06
CA LEU A 259 27.62 -12.88 7.25
C LEU A 259 26.78 -14.06 7.73
N GLN A 260 26.15 -14.81 6.82
CA GLN A 260 25.38 -16.02 7.17
C GLN A 260 26.25 -17.13 7.79
N GLN A 261 27.48 -17.30 7.31
CA GLN A 261 28.40 -18.30 7.83
C GLN A 261 28.97 -17.92 9.20
N ASN A 262 29.24 -16.63 9.40
CA ASN A 262 29.97 -16.14 10.58
C ASN A 262 29.08 -15.59 11.70
N LEU A 263 27.79 -15.33 11.43
CA LEU A 263 26.82 -14.86 12.41
C LEU A 263 25.60 -15.79 12.44
N ALA A 264 25.38 -16.45 13.58
CA ALA A 264 24.27 -17.40 13.74
C ALA A 264 22.89 -16.75 13.46
N GLN A 265 22.74 -15.46 13.79
CA GLN A 265 21.50 -14.69 13.57
C GLN A 265 21.14 -14.45 12.10
N CYS A 266 22.10 -14.59 11.18
CA CYS A 266 21.88 -14.37 9.76
C CYS A 266 21.41 -15.66 9.05
N LYS A 267 21.42 -16.81 9.73
CA LYS A 267 21.09 -18.13 9.15
C LYS A 267 19.59 -18.34 8.90
N ASP A 268 18.72 -17.70 9.69
CA ASP A 268 17.26 -17.93 9.67
C ASP A 268 16.46 -16.74 9.10
N SER A 269 17.06 -15.90 8.24
CA SER A 269 16.30 -14.80 7.65
C SER A 269 15.33 -15.34 6.58
N PRO A 270 14.00 -15.18 6.73
CA PRO A 270 13.00 -15.72 5.79
C PRO A 270 12.96 -14.98 4.45
N ALA A 271 13.84 -13.99 4.23
CA ALA A 271 13.91 -13.20 3.01
C ALA A 271 14.52 -13.94 1.80
N MET A 272 15.02 -15.17 1.97
CA MET A 272 15.70 -15.94 0.91
C MET A 272 15.30 -17.43 0.86
N ALA A 273 14.11 -17.80 1.36
CA ALA A 273 13.61 -19.18 1.16
C ALA A 273 13.20 -19.47 -0.31
N ASP A 274 13.14 -18.43 -1.15
CA ASP A 274 12.77 -18.49 -2.57
C ASP A 274 13.84 -17.85 -3.48
N VAL A 275 15.11 -18.26 -3.35
CA VAL A 275 16.14 -18.07 -4.39
C VAL A 275 16.89 -19.38 -4.62
#